data_AF-A0A2A5RI44-F1
#
_entry.id   AF-A0A2A5RI44-F1
#
_cell.length_a   1.000
_cell.length_b   1.000
_cell.length_c   1.000
_cell.angle_alpha   90.00
_cell.angle_beta   90.00
_cell.angle_gamma   90.00
#
_symmetry.space_group_name_H-M   'P 1'
#
loop_
_entity.id
_entity.type
_entity.pdbx_description
1 polymer ?
#
loop_
_entity_poly.entity_id
_entity_poly.type
_entity_poly.pdbx_seq_one_letter_code
_entity_poly.pdbx_strand_id
1 'polypeptide(L)'
;MKDNKASAEETMRAFNNEENALPTKTTYFPEKIGKKMEDNAPSFETQILVFNENCVNRVFTEVYAGHKTGIMNFASPIFPGGGFLNGASAQEEAICRGSYLYPEIIAQKAYYENNRAIDYTKHTAGLIYSENVKFIKAEIKDIEEFVEPVFADVVTVAAPQVIIGQQNEQIDTELTEKIIQTLRQFKEHNVESIVLGAFGCGVFGNNPHHVASLFDMLLQSEEFDHAFKRVIFSTFKNNIQPFLAMANTIEKLDKTFLESKRISSPVSMFNNGDDYKEMADLYGMDGFYVSFEEIEYLYPELEIETIYNLLEYMYQNTDVILSKCYEEMIAEQ
;
A
#
# COMPACT_ATOMS: atom_id res chain seq x y z
N MET A 1 -11.46 -11.51 -9.28
CA MET A 1 -10.69 -12.30 -8.28
C MET A 1 -9.61 -13.14 -8.94
N LYS A 2 -9.92 -14.01 -9.94
CA LYS A 2 -8.87 -14.75 -10.68
C LYS A 2 -7.81 -13.84 -11.33
N ASP A 3 -8.20 -12.66 -11.79
CA ASP A 3 -7.29 -11.72 -12.45
C ASP A 3 -6.30 -11.04 -11.48
N ASN A 4 -6.77 -10.59 -10.30
CA ASN A 4 -5.93 -9.91 -9.33
C ASN A 4 -4.83 -10.80 -8.73
N LYS A 5 -5.15 -12.07 -8.43
CA LYS A 5 -4.15 -13.02 -7.90
C LYS A 5 -3.05 -13.28 -8.93
N ALA A 6 -3.45 -13.54 -10.18
CA ALA A 6 -2.49 -13.69 -11.29
C ALA A 6 -1.64 -12.43 -11.49
N SER A 7 -2.25 -11.24 -11.43
CA SER A 7 -1.52 -9.99 -11.54
C SER A 7 -0.51 -9.80 -10.40
N ALA A 8 -0.86 -10.16 -9.16
CA ALA A 8 0.05 -10.14 -8.02
C ALA A 8 1.24 -11.09 -8.21
N GLU A 9 0.98 -12.35 -8.62
CA GLU A 9 2.01 -13.34 -8.90
C GLU A 9 2.97 -12.87 -10.02
N GLU A 10 2.44 -12.31 -11.10
CA GLU A 10 3.24 -11.73 -12.19
C GLU A 10 4.13 -10.59 -11.71
N THR A 11 3.63 -9.73 -10.81
CA THR A 11 4.40 -8.62 -10.25
C THR A 11 5.54 -9.13 -9.38
N MET A 12 5.30 -10.14 -8.54
CA MET A 12 6.35 -10.77 -7.74
C MET A 12 7.38 -11.50 -8.60
N ARG A 13 6.96 -12.21 -9.65
CA ARG A 13 7.89 -12.80 -10.63
C ARG A 13 8.73 -11.74 -11.33
N ALA A 14 8.12 -10.62 -11.71
CA ALA A 14 8.86 -9.52 -12.33
C ALA A 14 9.90 -8.93 -11.37
N PHE A 15 9.57 -8.77 -10.09
CA PHE A 15 10.51 -8.32 -9.07
C PHE A 15 11.68 -9.29 -8.88
N ASN A 16 11.40 -10.59 -8.74
CA ASN A 16 12.42 -11.62 -8.54
C ASN A 16 13.38 -11.76 -9.74
N ASN A 17 12.91 -11.43 -10.94
CA ASN A 17 13.69 -11.44 -12.17
C ASN A 17 14.36 -10.09 -12.48
N GLU A 18 14.27 -9.09 -11.59
CA GLU A 18 14.93 -7.81 -11.80
C GLU A 18 16.44 -7.95 -11.66
N GLU A 19 17.14 -7.91 -12.79
CA GLU A 19 18.61 -8.01 -12.83
C GLU A 19 19.30 -6.69 -12.42
N ASN A 20 18.59 -5.57 -12.51
CA ASN A 20 19.15 -4.26 -12.20
C ASN A 20 19.01 -3.94 -10.71
N ALA A 21 20.05 -3.33 -10.14
CA ALA A 21 19.94 -2.72 -8.82
C ALA A 21 18.83 -1.66 -8.83
N LEU A 22 17.82 -1.85 -7.98
CA LEU A 22 16.75 -0.88 -7.81
C LEU A 22 17.26 0.32 -7.00
N PRO A 23 16.94 1.56 -7.40
CA PRO A 23 17.29 2.76 -6.65
C PRO A 23 16.45 2.94 -5.38
N THR A 24 15.57 1.99 -5.08
CA THR A 24 14.62 2.07 -3.99
C THR A 24 15.34 2.18 -2.65
N LYS A 25 14.85 3.06 -1.78
CA LYS A 25 15.35 3.17 -0.42
C LYS A 25 14.20 3.36 0.55
N THR A 26 14.09 2.44 1.49
CA THR A 26 12.94 2.39 2.40
C THR A 26 13.37 2.61 3.84
N THR A 27 12.64 3.48 4.55
CA THR A 27 12.92 3.85 5.94
C THR A 27 11.62 3.83 6.75
N TYR A 28 11.64 3.15 7.88
CA TYR A 28 10.58 3.22 8.89
C TYR A 28 10.82 4.40 9.86
N PHE A 29 9.81 5.24 10.03
CA PHE A 29 9.78 6.35 10.99
C PHE A 29 8.80 6.00 12.11
N PRO A 30 9.27 5.58 13.30
CA PRO A 30 8.41 5.14 14.41
C PRO A 30 7.76 6.29 15.20
N GLU A 31 8.33 7.49 15.10
CA GLU A 31 7.95 8.65 15.90
C GLU A 31 7.51 9.84 15.02
N LYS A 32 6.85 10.81 15.66
CA LYS A 32 6.44 12.06 15.01
C LYS A 32 7.66 12.86 14.57
N ILE A 33 7.68 13.21 13.30
CA ILE A 33 8.63 14.14 12.69
C ILE A 33 8.18 15.56 13.03
N GLY A 34 9.08 16.37 13.58
CA GLY A 34 8.82 17.76 13.91
C GLY A 34 8.76 18.66 12.67
N LYS A 35 8.13 19.84 12.81
CA LYS A 35 8.18 20.89 11.78
C LYS A 35 9.64 21.36 11.63
N LYS A 36 10.21 21.29 10.43
CA LYS A 36 11.49 21.92 10.11
C LYS A 36 11.28 23.43 9.92
N MET A 37 12.17 24.26 10.49
CA MET A 37 12.04 25.73 10.49
C MET A 37 12.72 26.42 9.28
N GLU A 38 13.47 25.69 8.46
CA GLU A 38 14.18 26.24 7.30
C GLU A 38 13.42 25.89 6.01
N ASP A 39 12.63 26.82 5.48
CA ASP A 39 11.95 26.67 4.19
C ASP A 39 12.73 27.41 3.08
N ASN A 40 13.74 26.73 2.51
CA ASN A 40 14.21 27.01 1.14
C ASN A 40 13.43 26.20 0.10
N ALA A 41 12.30 25.60 0.51
CA ALA A 41 11.45 24.80 -0.37
C ALA A 41 10.82 25.70 -1.45
N PRO A 42 10.69 25.19 -2.68
CA PRO A 42 9.98 25.91 -3.74
C PRO A 42 8.53 26.21 -3.30
N SER A 43 8.08 27.43 -3.60
CA SER A 43 6.70 27.86 -3.41
C SER A 43 5.97 27.76 -4.76
N PHE A 44 4.93 26.93 -4.81
CA PHE A 44 4.16 26.66 -6.02
C PHE A 44 2.76 27.28 -5.94
N GLU A 45 2.18 27.66 -7.06
CA GLU A 45 0.72 27.82 -7.12
C GLU A 45 0.06 26.43 -7.12
N THR A 46 -0.37 25.97 -5.94
CA THR A 46 -0.86 24.60 -5.73
C THR A 46 -2.14 24.32 -6.53
N GLN A 47 -2.07 23.32 -7.39
CA GLN A 47 -3.24 22.79 -8.09
C GLN A 47 -3.84 21.61 -7.31
N ILE A 48 -5.10 21.71 -6.92
CA ILE A 48 -5.85 20.64 -6.27
C ILE A 48 -6.81 20.03 -7.30
N LEU A 49 -6.59 18.75 -7.59
CA LEU A 49 -7.37 17.98 -8.57
C LEU A 49 -8.01 16.77 -7.91
N VAL A 50 -9.14 16.33 -8.46
CA VAL A 50 -9.92 15.20 -7.92
C VAL A 50 -10.37 14.32 -9.06
N PHE A 51 -10.11 13.02 -8.94
CA PHE A 51 -10.41 12.03 -9.98
C PHE A 51 -11.10 10.79 -9.42
N ASN A 52 -12.06 10.27 -10.19
CA ASN A 52 -12.68 8.97 -9.96
C ASN A 52 -11.92 7.89 -10.75
N GLU A 53 -10.79 7.44 -10.21
CA GLU A 53 -9.94 6.45 -10.85
C GLU A 53 -9.06 5.68 -9.84
N ASN A 54 -8.41 4.63 -10.34
CA ASN A 54 -7.33 3.95 -9.65
C ASN A 54 -6.12 4.88 -9.48
N CYS A 55 -5.70 5.10 -8.23
CA CYS A 55 -4.59 5.99 -7.88
C CYS A 55 -3.25 5.61 -8.55
N VAL A 56 -3.04 4.34 -8.90
CA VAL A 56 -1.83 3.87 -9.57
C VAL A 56 -1.69 4.51 -10.96
N ASN A 57 -2.79 4.66 -11.70
CA ASN A 57 -2.78 5.32 -13.01
C ASN A 57 -2.35 6.78 -12.92
N ARG A 58 -2.66 7.43 -11.79
CA ARG A 58 -2.28 8.81 -11.55
C ARG A 58 -0.78 8.95 -11.33
N VAL A 59 -0.14 7.98 -10.69
CA VAL A 59 1.32 7.93 -10.55
C VAL A 59 1.99 7.98 -11.92
N PHE A 60 1.58 7.11 -12.85
CA PHE A 60 2.10 7.13 -14.21
C PHE A 60 1.88 8.48 -14.89
N THR A 61 0.65 8.99 -14.87
CA THR A 61 0.30 10.25 -15.55
C THR A 61 1.18 11.41 -15.09
N GLU A 62 1.41 11.54 -13.78
CA GLU A 62 2.20 12.63 -13.21
C GLU A 62 3.71 12.46 -13.46
N VAL A 63 4.24 11.24 -13.36
CA VAL A 63 5.65 10.99 -13.65
C VAL A 63 5.95 11.20 -15.14
N TYR A 64 5.07 10.77 -16.04
CA TYR A 64 5.22 11.03 -17.48
C TYR A 64 5.09 12.52 -17.85
N ALA A 65 4.39 13.31 -17.03
CA ALA A 65 4.37 14.76 -17.16
C ALA A 65 5.64 15.44 -16.60
N GLY A 66 6.59 14.66 -16.06
CA GLY A 66 7.87 15.13 -15.55
C GLY A 66 7.83 15.60 -14.09
N HIS A 67 6.79 15.27 -13.34
CA HIS A 67 6.69 15.64 -11.92
C HIS A 67 7.35 14.59 -11.03
N LYS A 68 8.16 15.03 -10.06
CA LYS A 68 8.55 14.15 -8.95
C LYS A 68 7.30 13.81 -8.15
N THR A 69 6.89 12.54 -8.21
CA THR A 69 5.57 12.11 -7.75
C THR A 69 5.69 11.22 -6.52
N GLY A 70 4.77 11.41 -5.57
CA GLY A 70 4.61 10.56 -4.40
C GLY A 70 3.17 10.09 -4.24
N ILE A 71 2.95 8.91 -3.67
CA ILE A 71 1.62 8.35 -3.42
C ILE A 71 1.47 7.87 -1.98
N MET A 72 0.33 8.16 -1.38
CA MET A 72 -0.02 7.69 -0.05
C MET A 72 -0.67 6.30 -0.14
N ASN A 73 0.01 5.27 0.37
CA ASN A 73 -0.54 3.93 0.54
C ASN A 73 -1.35 3.85 1.84
N PHE A 74 -2.66 3.55 1.71
CA PHE A 74 -3.61 3.40 2.80
C PHE A 74 -3.46 2.01 3.43
N ALA A 75 -2.40 1.88 4.20
CA ALA A 75 -1.87 0.60 4.61
C ALA A 75 -2.76 -0.12 5.63
N SER A 76 -2.74 -1.44 5.58
CA SER A 76 -3.05 -2.27 6.73
C SER A 76 -2.03 -2.04 7.85
N PRO A 77 -2.46 -1.91 9.11
CA PRO A 77 -1.55 -1.73 10.23
C PRO A 77 -0.71 -2.97 10.51
N ILE A 78 -1.15 -4.16 10.09
CA ILE A 78 -0.58 -5.44 10.55
C ILE A 78 -0.24 -6.43 9.42
N PHE A 79 -0.82 -6.26 8.23
CA PHE A 79 -0.59 -7.15 7.07
C PHE A 79 0.07 -6.36 5.94
N PRO A 80 1.38 -6.50 5.71
CA PRO A 80 2.06 -5.80 4.62
C PRO A 80 1.38 -6.08 3.27
N GLY A 81 0.97 -5.04 2.55
CA GLY A 81 0.29 -5.22 1.26
C GLY A 81 -1.15 -5.75 1.37
N GLY A 82 -1.73 -5.74 2.57
CA GLY A 82 -3.08 -6.24 2.81
C GLY A 82 -3.25 -7.69 2.36
N GLY A 83 -4.26 -7.94 1.52
CA GLY A 83 -4.54 -9.26 0.95
C GLY A 83 -4.10 -9.44 -0.50
N PHE A 84 -3.13 -8.68 -1.02
CA PHE A 84 -2.90 -8.59 -2.47
C PHE A 84 -2.52 -9.94 -3.12
N LEU A 85 -1.72 -10.78 -2.44
CA LEU A 85 -1.38 -12.14 -2.90
C LEU A 85 -2.59 -13.08 -2.97
N ASN A 86 -3.63 -12.80 -2.18
CA ASN A 86 -4.88 -13.55 -2.16
C ASN A 86 -5.93 -12.97 -3.13
N GLY A 87 -5.54 -11.99 -3.96
CA GLY A 87 -6.41 -11.36 -4.94
C GLY A 87 -7.42 -10.36 -4.34
N ALA A 88 -7.19 -9.90 -3.10
CA ALA A 88 -7.98 -8.83 -2.51
C ALA A 88 -7.84 -7.53 -3.33
N SER A 89 -8.82 -6.64 -3.18
CA SER A 89 -8.97 -5.46 -4.04
C SER A 89 -9.32 -4.22 -3.23
N ALA A 90 -8.32 -3.60 -2.61
CA ALA A 90 -8.37 -2.22 -2.17
C ALA A 90 -7.17 -1.45 -2.71
N GLN A 91 -6.95 -0.24 -2.18
CA GLN A 91 -5.95 0.68 -2.69
C GLN A 91 -4.52 0.18 -2.43
N GLU A 92 -4.23 -0.33 -1.23
CA GLU A 92 -2.93 -0.92 -0.91
C GLU A 92 -2.61 -2.10 -1.84
N GLU A 93 -3.58 -2.99 -2.07
CA GLU A 93 -3.38 -4.13 -2.96
C GLU A 93 -3.16 -3.71 -4.41
N ALA A 94 -3.85 -2.67 -4.89
CA ALA A 94 -3.63 -2.13 -6.22
C ALA A 94 -2.20 -1.54 -6.36
N ILE A 95 -1.71 -0.83 -5.35
CA ILE A 95 -0.32 -0.32 -5.34
C ILE A 95 0.67 -1.48 -5.32
N CYS A 96 0.45 -2.51 -4.49
CA CYS A 96 1.33 -3.68 -4.40
C CYS A 96 1.33 -4.52 -5.68
N ARG A 97 0.19 -4.66 -6.37
CA ARG A 97 0.15 -5.29 -7.70
C ARG A 97 0.77 -4.42 -8.78
N GLY A 98 0.64 -3.09 -8.66
CA GLY A 98 1.15 -2.12 -9.62
C GLY A 98 2.65 -1.86 -9.57
N SER A 99 3.34 -2.28 -8.50
CA SER A 99 4.69 -1.83 -8.17
C SER A 99 5.51 -2.83 -7.37
N TYR A 100 6.78 -2.50 -7.13
CA TYR A 100 7.65 -3.25 -6.22
C TYR A 100 7.58 -2.75 -4.77
N LEU A 101 6.44 -2.21 -4.33
CA LEU A 101 6.27 -1.75 -2.94
C LEU A 101 6.31 -2.90 -1.93
N TYR A 102 5.70 -4.05 -2.24
CA TYR A 102 5.53 -5.12 -1.25
C TYR A 102 6.86 -5.62 -0.64
N PRO A 103 7.91 -5.95 -1.43
CA PRO A 103 9.23 -6.30 -0.91
C PRO A 103 9.84 -5.25 0.04
N GLU A 104 9.56 -3.97 -0.21
CA GLU A 104 10.08 -2.87 0.59
C GLU A 104 9.42 -2.79 1.96
N ILE A 105 8.09 -2.90 1.98
CA ILE A 105 7.32 -2.74 3.21
C ILE A 105 7.40 -3.99 4.08
N ILE A 106 7.41 -5.21 3.52
CA ILE A 106 7.53 -6.44 4.32
C ILE A 106 8.88 -6.52 5.08
N ALA A 107 9.93 -5.90 4.55
CA ALA A 107 11.22 -5.79 5.24
C ALA A 107 11.16 -4.90 6.49
N GLN A 108 10.16 -4.02 6.62
CA GLN A 108 9.98 -3.10 7.75
C GLN A 108 9.22 -3.76 8.92
N LYS A 109 9.73 -4.89 9.42
CA LYS A 109 9.07 -5.71 10.47
C LYS A 109 8.62 -4.89 11.69
N ALA A 110 9.48 -3.97 12.15
CA ALA A 110 9.22 -3.13 13.31
C ALA A 110 7.97 -2.23 13.17
N TYR A 111 7.59 -1.83 11.95
CA TYR A 111 6.34 -1.09 11.72
C TYR A 111 5.12 -1.93 12.11
N TYR A 112 5.05 -3.15 11.60
CA TYR A 112 3.92 -4.05 11.81
C TYR A 112 3.92 -4.64 13.23
N GLU A 113 5.10 -4.94 13.79
CA GLU A 113 5.23 -5.36 15.18
C GLU A 113 4.73 -4.29 16.15
N ASN A 114 5.11 -3.02 15.95
CA ASN A 114 4.65 -1.92 16.79
C ASN A 114 3.14 -1.69 16.68
N ASN A 115 2.56 -1.86 15.50
CA ASN A 115 1.11 -1.72 15.33
C ASN A 115 0.32 -2.94 15.84
N ARG A 116 0.92 -4.13 15.92
CA ARG A 116 0.33 -5.32 16.56
C ARG A 116 0.39 -5.27 18.09
N ALA A 117 1.46 -4.69 18.64
CA ALA A 117 1.70 -4.61 20.08
C ALA A 117 0.73 -3.68 20.82
N ILE A 118 -0.03 -2.87 20.08
CA ILE A 118 -0.98 -1.93 20.63
C ILE A 118 -2.39 -2.49 20.39
N ASP A 119 -3.23 -2.46 21.42
CA ASP A 119 -4.68 -2.68 21.30
C ASP A 119 -5.17 -1.98 20.01
N TYR A 120 -5.91 -2.68 19.15
CA TYR A 120 -6.37 -2.26 17.82
C TYR A 120 -7.08 -0.88 17.77
N THR A 121 -7.31 -0.29 18.94
CA THR A 121 -7.89 1.05 19.18
C THR A 121 -6.85 2.18 19.31
N LYS A 122 -5.56 1.90 19.32
CA LYS A 122 -4.48 2.90 19.41
C LYS A 122 -3.42 2.56 18.36
N HIS A 123 -3.22 3.39 17.34
CA HIS A 123 -2.08 3.19 16.46
C HIS A 123 -0.97 4.20 16.72
N THR A 124 0.22 3.83 16.25
CA THR A 124 1.38 4.72 16.32
C THR A 124 1.25 5.85 15.30
N ALA A 125 1.94 6.96 15.55
CA ALA A 125 2.19 7.98 14.53
C ALA A 125 3.17 7.52 13.43
N GLY A 126 3.60 6.25 13.48
CA GLY A 126 4.62 5.72 12.61
C GLY A 126 4.15 5.54 11.17
N LEU A 127 5.10 5.65 10.24
CA LEU A 127 4.93 5.44 8.81
C LEU A 127 6.19 4.83 8.20
N ILE A 128 6.05 4.23 7.02
CA ILE A 128 7.18 3.83 6.19
C ILE A 128 7.26 4.79 5.00
N TYR A 129 8.45 5.29 4.71
CA TYR A 129 8.73 6.05 3.49
C TYR A 129 9.61 5.22 2.56
N SER A 130 9.18 5.04 1.32
CA SER A 130 9.90 4.29 0.29
C SER A 130 10.22 5.23 -0.88
N GLU A 131 11.48 5.64 -1.00
CA GLU A 131 11.99 6.46 -2.10
C GLU A 131 12.10 5.64 -3.38
N ASN A 132 11.73 6.19 -4.53
CA ASN A 132 11.93 5.61 -5.87
C ASN A 132 11.42 4.15 -6.01
N VAL A 133 10.19 3.87 -5.57
CA VAL A 133 9.54 2.58 -5.82
C VAL A 133 9.23 2.47 -7.31
N LYS A 134 9.57 1.32 -7.91
CA LYS A 134 9.30 1.03 -9.32
C LYS A 134 7.85 0.61 -9.53
N PHE A 135 7.10 1.39 -10.30
CA PHE A 135 5.75 1.08 -10.77
C PHE A 135 5.83 0.49 -12.17
N ILE A 136 5.18 -0.65 -12.39
CA ILE A 136 5.34 -1.49 -13.58
C ILE A 136 4.02 -1.84 -14.27
N LYS A 137 2.88 -1.73 -13.58
CA LYS A 137 1.56 -2.03 -14.14
C LYS A 137 0.56 -0.90 -13.90
N ALA A 138 -0.22 -0.60 -14.93
CA ALA A 138 -1.32 0.36 -14.88
C ALA A 138 -2.64 -0.33 -15.24
N GLU A 139 -3.77 0.23 -14.79
CA GLU A 139 -5.10 -0.25 -15.12
C GLU A 139 -5.57 0.36 -16.46
N ILE A 140 -5.64 -0.48 -17.49
CA ILE A 140 -6.06 -0.12 -18.84
C ILE A 140 -7.27 -0.96 -19.19
N LYS A 141 -8.41 -0.32 -19.48
CA LYS A 141 -9.70 -0.99 -19.76
C LYS A 141 -10.07 -2.00 -18.66
N ASP A 142 -9.90 -1.57 -17.40
CA ASP A 142 -10.20 -2.33 -16.18
C ASP A 142 -9.35 -3.61 -15.99
N ILE A 143 -8.22 -3.71 -16.70
CA ILE A 143 -7.24 -4.79 -16.59
C ILE A 143 -5.89 -4.19 -16.19
N GLU A 144 -5.20 -4.81 -15.24
CA GLU A 144 -3.84 -4.43 -14.86
C GLU A 144 -2.85 -4.98 -15.90
N GLU A 145 -2.18 -4.09 -16.61
CA GLU A 145 -1.25 -4.44 -17.69
C GLU A 145 0.11 -3.82 -17.47
N PHE A 146 1.16 -4.53 -17.91
CA PHE A 146 2.51 -4.00 -17.91
C PHE A 146 2.61 -2.77 -18.82
N VAL A 147 3.26 -1.74 -18.31
CA VAL A 147 3.57 -0.51 -19.04
C VAL A 147 5.05 -0.16 -18.86
N GLU A 148 5.56 0.75 -19.70
CA GLU A 148 6.85 1.38 -19.47
C GLU A 148 6.95 1.83 -17.99
N PRO A 149 7.97 1.38 -17.24
CA PRO A 149 7.99 1.57 -15.80
C PRO A 149 8.34 3.01 -15.43
N VAL A 150 7.82 3.44 -14.29
CA VAL A 150 8.12 4.75 -13.68
C VAL A 150 8.57 4.58 -12.24
N PHE A 151 9.18 5.61 -11.66
CA PHE A 151 9.56 5.63 -10.26
C PHE A 151 8.80 6.72 -9.52
N ALA A 152 8.31 6.39 -8.32
CA ALA A 152 7.62 7.32 -7.45
C ALA A 152 7.87 7.00 -5.98
N ASP A 153 7.74 8.00 -5.12
CA ASP A 153 7.89 7.82 -3.68
C ASP A 153 6.58 7.31 -3.07
N VAL A 154 6.65 6.51 -2.00
CA VAL A 154 5.47 5.96 -1.34
C VAL A 154 5.53 6.20 0.17
N VAL A 155 4.48 6.82 0.72
CA VAL A 155 4.23 6.83 2.17
C VAL A 155 3.24 5.72 2.49
N THR A 156 3.68 4.71 3.24
CA THR A 156 2.83 3.63 3.76
C THR A 156 2.43 3.94 5.19
N VAL A 157 1.13 4.18 5.40
CA VAL A 157 0.58 4.57 6.70
C VAL A 157 -0.85 4.06 6.87
N ALA A 158 -1.12 3.41 8.00
CA ALA A 158 -2.47 2.96 8.36
C ALA A 158 -3.27 4.08 9.02
N ALA A 159 -4.50 4.31 8.57
CA ALA A 159 -5.45 5.21 9.24
C ALA A 159 -6.01 4.57 10.53
N PRO A 160 -6.45 5.38 11.51
CA PRO A 160 -7.18 4.85 12.65
C PRO A 160 -8.50 4.22 12.22
N GLN A 161 -8.91 3.15 12.90
CA GLN A 161 -10.19 2.49 12.68
C GLN A 161 -11.29 3.09 13.57
N VAL A 162 -12.40 3.49 12.95
CA VAL A 162 -13.63 3.92 13.64
C VAL A 162 -14.51 2.70 13.88
N ILE A 163 -14.57 2.23 15.12
CA ILE A 163 -15.55 1.21 15.54
C ILE A 163 -16.90 1.92 15.81
N ILE A 164 -17.97 1.36 15.27
CA ILE A 164 -19.34 1.91 15.14
C ILE A 164 -19.71 2.93 16.24
N GLY A 165 -19.97 4.16 15.82
CA GLY A 165 -20.58 5.21 16.66
C GLY A 165 -19.62 6.03 17.52
N GLN A 166 -18.30 5.81 17.42
CA GLN A 166 -17.31 6.50 18.25
C GLN A 166 -16.20 7.17 17.42
N GLN A 167 -16.55 8.09 16.51
CA GLN A 167 -15.56 9.10 16.13
C GLN A 167 -15.32 9.98 17.37
N ASN A 168 -14.10 9.99 17.87
CA ASN A 168 -13.72 10.67 19.10
C ASN A 168 -12.44 11.50 18.87
N GLU A 169 -12.14 12.38 19.82
CA GLU A 169 -11.01 13.31 19.73
C GLU A 169 -9.65 12.59 19.52
N GLN A 170 -9.51 11.36 20.04
CA GLN A 170 -8.29 10.58 19.87
C GLN A 170 -8.11 10.12 18.42
N ILE A 171 -9.17 9.62 17.78
CA ILE A 171 -9.15 9.23 16.36
C ILE A 171 -8.86 10.46 15.48
N ASP A 172 -9.51 11.58 15.75
CA ASP A 172 -9.31 12.81 14.98
C ASP A 172 -7.86 13.32 15.12
N THR A 173 -7.30 13.25 16.34
CA THR A 173 -5.90 13.60 16.60
C THR A 173 -4.95 12.68 15.83
N GLU A 174 -5.16 11.37 15.91
CA GLU A 174 -4.29 10.38 15.25
C GLU A 174 -4.36 10.50 13.72
N LEU A 175 -5.57 10.66 13.17
CA LEU A 175 -5.81 10.88 11.75
C LEU A 175 -5.11 12.16 11.27
N THR A 176 -5.28 13.27 11.99
CA THR A 176 -4.63 14.55 11.69
C THR A 176 -3.11 14.41 11.71
N GLU A 177 -2.57 13.75 12.73
CA GLU A 177 -1.13 13.53 12.86
C GLU A 177 -0.58 12.70 11.69
N LYS A 178 -1.24 11.61 11.30
CA LYS A 178 -0.80 10.78 10.17
C LYS A 178 -0.84 11.52 8.83
N ILE A 179 -1.82 12.40 8.63
CA ILE A 179 -1.86 13.28 7.45
C ILE A 179 -0.67 14.25 7.48
N ILE A 180 -0.44 14.94 8.61
CA ILE A 180 0.71 15.86 8.78
C ILE A 180 2.04 15.15 8.49
N GLN A 181 2.24 13.97 9.07
CA GLN A 181 3.48 13.20 8.89
C GLN A 181 3.69 12.79 7.43
N THR A 182 2.62 12.40 6.75
CA THR A 182 2.64 12.07 5.30
C THR A 182 3.05 13.28 4.47
N LEU A 183 2.39 14.43 4.68
CA LEU A 183 2.69 15.66 3.95
C LEU A 183 4.13 16.14 4.24
N ARG A 184 4.59 16.07 5.49
CA ARG A 184 5.98 16.37 5.85
C ARG A 184 6.96 15.51 5.08
N GLN A 185 6.72 14.20 5.00
CA GLN A 185 7.63 13.31 4.29
C GLN A 185 7.73 13.63 2.81
N PHE A 186 6.61 13.91 2.15
CA PHE A 186 6.63 14.34 0.75
C PHE A 186 7.35 15.69 0.59
N LYS A 187 7.08 16.67 1.47
CA LYS A 187 7.76 17.97 1.46
C LYS A 187 9.28 17.83 1.66
N GLU A 188 9.72 17.06 2.65
CA GLU A 188 11.14 16.84 2.97
C GLU A 188 11.92 16.18 1.84
N HIS A 189 11.25 15.33 1.05
CA HIS A 189 11.85 14.66 -0.11
C HIS A 189 11.63 15.44 -1.41
N ASN A 190 11.13 16.69 -1.36
CA ASN A 190 10.88 17.55 -2.51
C ASN A 190 9.94 16.91 -3.56
N VAL A 191 8.96 16.13 -3.11
CA VAL A 191 7.90 15.62 -4.00
C VAL A 191 7.02 16.79 -4.43
N GLU A 192 6.81 16.93 -5.74
CA GLU A 192 6.06 18.06 -6.33
C GLU A 192 4.58 17.71 -6.52
N SER A 193 4.29 16.47 -6.91
CA SER A 193 2.95 15.95 -7.19
C SER A 193 2.61 14.83 -6.22
N ILE A 194 1.59 15.01 -5.39
CA ILE A 194 1.17 14.00 -4.41
C ILE A 194 -0.19 13.40 -4.77
N VAL A 195 -0.25 12.07 -4.77
CA VAL A 195 -1.46 11.28 -4.99
C VAL A 195 -1.99 10.81 -3.63
N LEU A 196 -3.12 11.40 -3.25
CA LEU A 196 -3.86 11.16 -2.01
C LEU A 196 -5.24 10.56 -2.35
N GLY A 197 -6.15 10.54 -1.37
CA GLY A 197 -7.51 10.04 -1.56
C GLY A 197 -8.27 9.96 -0.25
N ALA A 198 -9.33 9.13 -0.23
CA ALA A 198 -10.22 8.97 0.92
C ALA A 198 -9.61 8.08 2.02
N PHE A 199 -8.54 8.59 2.67
CA PHE A 199 -7.76 7.89 3.68
C PHE A 199 -8.65 7.34 4.81
N GLY A 200 -8.61 6.02 5.03
CA GLY A 200 -9.39 5.36 6.08
C GLY A 200 -10.93 5.36 5.89
N CYS A 201 -11.46 5.83 4.74
CA CYS A 201 -12.92 5.96 4.51
C CYS A 201 -13.58 4.69 3.96
N GLY A 202 -12.86 3.57 3.95
CA GLY A 202 -13.35 2.25 3.56
C GLY A 202 -13.61 1.37 4.77
N VAL A 203 -12.91 0.23 4.84
CA VAL A 203 -12.97 -0.73 5.96
C VAL A 203 -12.72 -0.08 7.33
N PHE A 204 -11.95 1.02 7.38
CA PHE A 204 -11.63 1.72 8.62
C PHE A 204 -12.70 2.73 9.06
N GLY A 205 -13.76 2.96 8.27
CA GLY A 205 -14.96 3.66 8.72
C GLY A 205 -14.84 5.17 8.97
N ASN A 206 -13.75 5.82 8.57
CA ASN A 206 -13.61 7.28 8.71
C ASN A 206 -14.62 8.01 7.81
N ASN A 207 -15.16 9.13 8.31
CA ASN A 207 -16.11 9.93 7.54
C ASN A 207 -15.38 10.69 6.41
N PRO A 208 -15.72 10.46 5.12
CA PRO A 208 -15.04 11.13 4.00
C PRO A 208 -15.18 12.65 4.00
N HIS A 209 -16.26 13.21 4.57
CA HIS A 209 -16.37 14.66 4.77
C HIS A 209 -15.36 15.18 5.77
N HIS A 210 -15.16 14.46 6.87
CA HIS A 210 -14.18 14.86 7.88
C HIS A 210 -12.75 14.76 7.33
N VAL A 211 -12.42 13.65 6.65
CA VAL A 211 -11.11 13.46 6.03
C VAL A 211 -10.82 14.54 4.98
N ALA A 212 -11.78 14.86 4.11
CA ALA A 212 -11.62 15.95 3.14
C ALA A 212 -11.39 17.30 3.83
N SER A 213 -12.17 17.63 4.87
CA SER A 213 -11.98 18.88 5.63
C SER A 213 -10.61 18.96 6.33
N LEU A 214 -10.08 17.84 6.84
CA LEU A 214 -8.74 17.79 7.42
C LEU A 214 -7.66 18.06 6.37
N PHE A 215 -7.74 17.42 5.22
CA PHE A 215 -6.82 17.69 4.12
C PHE A 215 -6.89 19.16 3.67
N ASP A 216 -8.09 19.71 3.51
CA ASP A 216 -8.28 21.11 3.10
C ASP A 216 -7.62 22.08 4.09
N MET A 217 -7.92 21.90 5.38
CA MET A 217 -7.36 22.72 6.46
C MET A 217 -5.83 22.62 6.54
N LEU A 218 -5.28 21.41 6.41
CA LEU A 218 -3.83 21.21 6.50
C LEU A 218 -3.11 21.76 5.26
N LEU A 219 -3.65 21.57 4.05
CA LEU A 219 -3.05 22.10 2.82
C LEU A 219 -3.05 23.64 2.76
N GLN A 220 -3.96 24.30 3.48
CA GLN A 220 -4.00 25.75 3.64
C GLN A 220 -3.22 26.26 4.88
N SER A 221 -2.62 25.37 5.66
CA SER A 221 -1.83 25.77 6.83
C SER A 221 -0.48 26.36 6.41
N GLU A 222 0.09 27.24 7.24
CA GLU A 222 1.40 27.88 7.00
C GLU A 222 2.51 26.88 6.62
N GLU A 223 2.44 25.63 7.09
CA GLU A 223 3.46 24.63 6.82
C GLU A 223 3.39 24.00 5.43
N PHE A 224 2.17 23.85 4.87
CA PHE A 224 1.93 23.13 3.62
C PHE A 224 1.35 24.00 2.50
N ASP A 225 0.96 25.24 2.82
CA ASP A 225 0.56 26.21 1.82
C ASP A 225 1.69 26.39 0.80
N HIS A 226 1.34 26.29 -0.48
CA HIS A 226 2.28 26.33 -1.60
C HIS A 226 3.42 25.27 -1.59
N ALA A 227 3.36 24.24 -0.74
CA ALA A 227 4.43 23.23 -0.61
C ALA A 227 4.47 22.20 -1.75
N PHE A 228 3.33 22.00 -2.44
CA PHE A 228 3.20 21.04 -3.54
C PHE A 228 2.72 21.75 -4.80
N LYS A 229 3.27 21.37 -5.95
CA LYS A 229 2.78 21.85 -7.24
C LYS A 229 1.38 21.31 -7.52
N ARG A 230 1.17 20.01 -7.24
CA ARG A 230 -0.08 19.29 -7.51
C ARG A 230 -0.46 18.39 -6.34
N VAL A 231 -1.71 18.50 -5.91
CA VAL A 231 -2.32 17.65 -4.89
C VAL A 231 -3.53 16.96 -5.52
N ILE A 232 -3.50 15.64 -5.56
CA ILE A 232 -4.44 14.88 -6.39
C ILE A 232 -5.17 13.88 -5.52
N PHE A 233 -6.47 14.03 -5.38
CA PHE A 233 -7.32 13.08 -4.68
C PHE A 233 -7.91 12.07 -5.66
N SER A 234 -7.39 10.85 -5.66
CA SER A 234 -7.91 9.74 -6.45
C SER A 234 -8.80 8.87 -5.57
N THR A 235 -10.12 8.92 -5.80
CA THR A 235 -11.10 8.25 -4.93
C THR A 235 -12.32 7.79 -5.71
N PHE A 236 -12.89 6.64 -5.35
CA PHE A 236 -14.03 6.07 -6.06
C PHE A 236 -15.36 6.73 -5.67
N LYS A 237 -16.36 6.63 -6.56
CA LYS A 237 -17.65 7.36 -6.55
C LYS A 237 -18.31 7.56 -5.17
N ASN A 238 -18.28 6.58 -4.27
CA ASN A 238 -18.97 6.68 -2.98
C ASN A 238 -18.34 7.73 -2.04
N ASN A 239 -17.06 8.03 -2.22
CA ASN A 239 -16.29 8.93 -1.35
C ASN A 239 -15.85 10.22 -2.04
N ILE A 240 -16.15 10.42 -3.34
CA ILE A 240 -15.57 11.54 -4.11
C ILE A 240 -16.18 12.91 -3.82
N GLN A 241 -17.46 12.96 -3.45
CA GLN A 241 -18.20 14.22 -3.33
C GLN A 241 -17.56 15.24 -2.37
N PRO A 242 -17.10 14.86 -1.16
CA PRO A 242 -16.46 15.81 -0.27
C PRO A 242 -15.14 16.39 -0.81
N PHE A 243 -14.39 15.60 -1.59
CA PHE A 243 -13.12 16.03 -2.17
C PHE A 243 -13.34 16.97 -3.37
N LEU A 244 -14.43 16.83 -4.13
CA LEU A 244 -14.72 17.76 -5.23
C LEU A 244 -14.84 19.22 -4.77
N ALA A 245 -15.22 19.47 -3.52
CA ALA A 245 -15.38 20.81 -2.99
C ALA A 245 -14.05 21.57 -2.80
N MET A 246 -12.93 20.86 -2.64
CA MET A 246 -11.58 21.46 -2.51
C MET A 246 -10.84 21.58 -3.85
N ALA A 247 -11.37 21.00 -4.94
CA ALA A 247 -10.74 21.08 -6.25
C ALA A 247 -10.71 22.54 -6.73
N ASN A 248 -9.51 23.03 -7.06
CA ASN A 248 -9.31 24.36 -7.65
C ASN A 248 -8.94 24.30 -9.14
N THR A 249 -8.64 23.10 -9.64
CA THR A 249 -8.21 22.85 -11.02
C THR A 249 -9.00 21.68 -11.58
N ILE A 250 -9.49 21.82 -12.82
CA ILE A 250 -10.26 20.79 -13.51
C ILE A 250 -9.47 20.33 -14.73
N GLU A 251 -9.15 19.03 -14.77
CA GLU A 251 -8.51 18.38 -15.90
C GLU A 251 -9.31 17.16 -16.35
N LYS A 252 -9.27 16.88 -17.65
CA LYS A 252 -9.77 15.60 -18.16
C LYS A 252 -8.65 14.60 -18.13
N LEU A 253 -8.90 13.45 -17.52
CA LEU A 253 -8.00 12.32 -17.61
C LEU A 253 -8.02 11.76 -19.03
N ASP A 254 -6.86 11.70 -19.67
CA ASP A 254 -6.66 10.97 -20.92
C ASP A 254 -5.98 9.62 -20.64
N LYS A 255 -6.80 8.58 -20.46
CA LYS A 255 -6.31 7.21 -20.27
C LYS A 255 -5.72 6.60 -21.54
N THR A 256 -5.95 7.18 -22.72
CA THR A 256 -5.46 6.59 -23.99
C THR A 256 -3.94 6.64 -24.10
N PHE A 257 -3.31 7.60 -23.41
CA PHE A 257 -1.87 7.67 -23.31
C PHE A 257 -1.27 6.43 -22.63
N LEU A 258 -1.91 5.85 -21.60
CA LEU A 258 -1.42 4.63 -20.97
C LEU A 258 -1.47 3.43 -21.93
N GLU A 259 -2.42 3.39 -22.87
CA GLU A 259 -2.45 2.37 -23.93
C GLU A 259 -1.18 2.45 -24.80
N SER A 260 -0.69 3.66 -25.07
CA SER A 260 0.56 3.86 -25.83
C SER A 260 1.82 3.46 -25.07
N LYS A 261 1.72 3.28 -23.74
CA LYS A 261 2.82 2.87 -22.85
C LYS A 261 2.84 1.39 -22.55
N ARG A 262 1.85 0.62 -23.02
CA ARG A 262 1.75 -0.81 -22.80
C ARG A 262 2.97 -1.54 -23.36
N ILE A 263 3.53 -2.46 -22.57
CA ILE A 263 4.60 -3.35 -22.99
C ILE A 263 4.15 -4.81 -22.84
N SER A 264 4.81 -5.73 -23.54
CA SER A 264 4.58 -7.16 -23.36
C SER A 264 5.01 -7.60 -21.97
N SER A 265 4.28 -8.54 -21.37
CA SER A 265 4.66 -9.12 -20.07
C SER A 265 6.09 -9.68 -20.14
N PRO A 266 7.01 -9.20 -19.27
CA PRO A 266 8.38 -9.71 -19.20
C PRO A 266 8.44 -11.17 -18.71
N VAL A 267 7.34 -11.69 -18.15
CA VAL A 267 7.22 -13.03 -17.57
C VAL A 267 6.89 -14.11 -18.63
N SER A 268 6.57 -13.72 -19.87
CA SER A 268 6.15 -14.65 -20.93
C SER A 268 7.25 -15.59 -21.49
N MET A 269 8.47 -15.58 -20.93
CA MET A 269 9.58 -16.41 -21.40
C MET A 269 9.83 -17.71 -20.62
N PHE A 270 9.12 -17.99 -19.52
CA PHE A 270 9.38 -19.19 -18.71
C PHE A 270 8.08 -19.93 -18.36
N ASN A 271 7.58 -20.70 -19.34
CA ASN A 271 6.76 -21.86 -19.03
C ASN A 271 7.72 -23.03 -18.77
N ASN A 272 7.82 -23.48 -17.54
CA ASN A 272 7.89 -24.90 -17.18
C ASN A 272 7.79 -25.03 -15.67
N GLY A 273 6.93 -25.95 -15.23
CA GLY A 273 6.68 -26.22 -13.83
C GLY A 273 7.88 -26.84 -13.14
N ASP A 274 8.24 -26.22 -12.03
CA ASP A 274 9.08 -26.61 -10.90
C ASP A 274 8.85 -25.41 -9.93
N ASP A 275 8.70 -25.46 -8.61
CA ASP A 275 8.90 -26.47 -7.58
C ASP A 275 8.12 -25.95 -6.33
N TYR A 276 7.52 -26.81 -5.52
CA TYR A 276 6.67 -26.40 -4.36
C TYR A 276 7.45 -25.59 -3.31
N LYS A 277 8.78 -25.65 -3.35
CA LYS A 277 9.69 -24.88 -2.52
C LYS A 277 9.70 -23.38 -2.86
N GLU A 278 9.58 -23.03 -4.15
CA GLU A 278 9.46 -21.63 -4.57
C GLU A 278 8.12 -21.02 -4.15
N MET A 279 7.06 -21.81 -4.04
CA MET A 279 5.79 -21.33 -3.47
C MET A 279 5.94 -20.95 -1.99
N ALA A 280 6.61 -21.77 -1.18
CA ALA A 280 6.80 -21.49 0.25
C ALA A 280 7.59 -20.17 0.49
N ASP A 281 8.63 -19.95 -0.31
CA ASP A 281 9.43 -18.71 -0.27
C ASP A 281 8.65 -17.50 -0.84
N LEU A 282 7.82 -17.71 -1.87
CA LEU A 282 7.00 -16.67 -2.51
C LEU A 282 5.85 -16.17 -1.63
N TYR A 283 5.28 -17.03 -0.78
CA TYR A 283 4.17 -16.68 0.12
C TYR A 283 4.63 -16.20 1.51
N GLY A 284 5.94 -16.12 1.76
CA GLY A 284 6.47 -15.57 3.01
C GLY A 284 5.97 -16.30 4.27
N MET A 285 5.79 -17.62 4.18
CA MET A 285 5.28 -18.44 5.29
C MET A 285 6.34 -18.74 6.37
N ASP A 286 7.54 -18.19 6.23
CA ASP A 286 8.53 -18.13 7.30
C ASP A 286 8.11 -17.10 8.35
N GLY A 287 7.32 -17.54 9.33
CA GLY A 287 7.22 -16.87 10.63
C GLY A 287 5.85 -16.32 11.05
N PHE A 288 4.75 -16.78 10.45
CA PHE A 288 3.40 -16.46 10.95
C PHE A 288 2.70 -17.69 11.53
N TYR A 289 2.07 -17.48 12.69
CA TYR A 289 1.10 -18.39 13.28
C TYR A 289 -0.04 -18.59 12.29
N VAL A 290 -0.29 -19.84 11.88
CA VAL A 290 -1.50 -20.23 11.14
C VAL A 290 -2.05 -21.48 11.83
N SER A 291 -3.26 -21.41 12.39
CA SER A 291 -3.92 -22.57 12.98
C SER A 291 -4.39 -23.54 11.87
N PHE A 292 -4.62 -24.81 12.21
CA PHE A 292 -5.18 -25.79 11.27
C PHE A 292 -6.49 -25.30 10.65
N GLU A 293 -7.35 -24.69 11.48
CA GLU A 293 -8.63 -24.10 11.08
C GLU A 293 -8.44 -22.91 10.12
N GLU A 294 -7.37 -22.13 10.30
CA GLU A 294 -7.00 -21.05 9.38
C GLU A 294 -6.47 -21.59 8.05
N ILE A 295 -5.68 -22.68 8.05
CA ILE A 295 -5.23 -23.33 6.80
C ILE A 295 -6.43 -23.94 6.06
N GLU A 296 -7.33 -24.62 6.75
CA GLU A 296 -8.52 -25.22 6.17
C GLU A 296 -9.50 -24.16 5.64
N TYR A 297 -9.57 -23.00 6.32
CA TYR A 297 -10.34 -21.85 5.86
C TYR A 297 -9.72 -21.14 4.65
N LEU A 298 -8.39 -20.97 4.63
CA LEU A 298 -7.66 -20.28 3.57
C LEU A 298 -7.48 -21.15 2.31
N TYR A 299 -7.39 -22.47 2.49
CA TYR A 299 -7.12 -23.44 1.43
C TYR A 299 -8.06 -24.66 1.54
N PRO A 300 -9.38 -24.48 1.41
CA PRO A 300 -10.37 -25.54 1.56
C PRO A 300 -10.25 -26.66 0.51
N GLU A 301 -9.49 -26.43 -0.55
CA GLU A 301 -9.16 -27.40 -1.59
C GLU A 301 -8.07 -28.40 -1.21
N LEU A 302 -7.30 -28.15 -0.15
CA LEU A 302 -6.23 -29.05 0.27
C LEU A 302 -6.81 -30.23 1.04
N GLU A 303 -6.41 -31.45 0.66
CA GLU A 303 -6.76 -32.63 1.44
C GLU A 303 -6.09 -32.56 2.81
N ILE A 304 -6.81 -32.99 3.84
CA ILE A 304 -6.36 -32.97 5.24
C ILE A 304 -4.96 -33.60 5.39
N GLU A 305 -4.68 -34.72 4.70
CA GLU A 305 -3.38 -35.40 4.70
C GLU A 305 -2.24 -34.52 4.14
N THR A 306 -2.54 -33.65 3.17
CA THR A 306 -1.58 -32.68 2.62
C THR A 306 -1.29 -31.57 3.62
N ILE A 307 -2.31 -31.09 4.34
CA ILE A 307 -2.16 -30.10 5.41
C ILE A 307 -1.27 -30.68 6.54
N TYR A 308 -1.48 -31.93 6.90
CA TYR A 308 -0.67 -32.64 7.91
C TYR A 308 0.81 -32.74 7.52
N ASN A 309 1.10 -33.21 6.31
CA ASN A 309 2.49 -33.34 5.84
C ASN A 309 3.20 -31.98 5.76
N LEU A 310 2.47 -30.91 5.43
CA LEU A 310 2.99 -29.54 5.40
C LEU A 310 3.35 -29.05 6.82
N LEU A 311 2.45 -29.26 7.78
CA LEU A 311 2.65 -28.89 9.19
C LEU A 311 3.80 -29.68 9.84
N GLU A 312 3.90 -30.98 9.54
CA GLU A 312 5.00 -31.84 10.03
C GLU A 312 6.35 -31.41 9.47
N TYR A 313 6.42 -31.08 8.17
CA TYR A 313 7.63 -30.55 7.55
C TYR A 313 8.05 -29.23 8.20
N MET A 314 7.12 -28.31 8.45
CA MET A 314 7.42 -27.04 9.12
C MET A 314 7.91 -27.26 10.56
N TYR A 315 7.26 -28.14 11.33
CA TYR A 315 7.66 -28.50 12.70
C TYR A 315 9.09 -29.04 12.78
N GLN A 316 9.50 -29.88 11.82
CA GLN A 316 10.84 -30.47 11.80
C GLN A 316 11.95 -29.49 11.38
N ASN A 317 11.61 -28.34 10.80
CA ASN A 317 12.56 -27.44 10.14
C ASN A 317 12.56 -25.98 10.66
N THR A 318 11.84 -25.66 11.75
CA THR A 318 11.82 -24.31 12.35
C THR A 318 11.92 -24.34 13.89
N ASP A 319 12.53 -23.30 14.49
CA ASP A 319 12.78 -23.25 15.94
C ASP A 319 11.55 -22.81 16.78
N VAL A 320 11.22 -23.68 17.73
CA VAL A 320 10.48 -23.53 19.01
C VAL A 320 9.01 -23.07 19.00
N ILE A 321 8.56 -22.18 18.11
CA ILE A 321 7.21 -21.57 18.25
C ILE A 321 6.09 -22.43 17.62
N LEU A 322 6.39 -23.20 16.58
CA LEU A 322 5.45 -24.14 15.92
C LEU A 322 5.13 -25.39 16.76
N SER A 323 5.82 -25.59 17.89
CA SER A 323 5.67 -26.78 18.74
C SER A 323 4.29 -26.94 19.34
N LYS A 324 3.64 -25.82 19.66
CA LYS A 324 2.40 -25.85 20.44
C LYS A 324 1.19 -26.32 19.64
N CYS A 325 1.09 -25.97 18.35
CA CYS A 325 0.02 -26.44 17.47
C CYS A 325 0.17 -27.93 17.11
N TYR A 326 1.39 -28.40 16.86
CA TYR A 326 1.66 -29.81 16.63
C TYR A 326 1.42 -30.66 17.90
N GLU A 327 1.81 -30.16 19.08
CA GLU A 327 1.55 -30.80 20.37
C GLU A 327 0.05 -30.82 20.74
N GLU A 328 -0.69 -29.73 20.48
CA GLU A 328 -2.15 -29.65 20.71
C GLU A 328 -2.91 -30.58 19.74
N MET A 329 -2.47 -30.70 18.48
CA MET A 329 -3.07 -31.61 17.49
C MET A 329 -2.80 -33.10 17.75
N ILE A 330 -1.61 -33.47 18.24
CA ILE A 330 -1.33 -34.84 18.69
C ILE A 330 -2.13 -35.19 19.95
N ALA A 331 -2.44 -34.21 20.81
CA ALA A 331 -3.22 -34.42 22.02
C ALA A 331 -4.73 -34.67 21.75
N GLU A 332 -5.23 -34.36 20.55
CA GLU A 332 -6.63 -34.55 20.14
C GLU A 332 -6.88 -35.82 19.29
N GLN A 333 -5.85 -36.63 19.00
CA GLN A 333 -5.97 -37.98 18.39
C GLN A 333 -6.06 -39.10 19.43
#